data_AF-A0A7Y7PMD2-F1
#
_entry.id   AF-A0A7Y7PMD2-F1
#
_cell.length_a   1.000
_cell.length_b   1.000
_cell.length_c   1.000
_cell.angle_alpha   90.00
_cell.angle_beta   90.00
_cell.angle_gamma   90.00
#
_symmetry.space_group_name_H-M   'P 1'
#
loop_
_entity.id
_entity.type
_entity.pdbx_description
1 polymer ?
#
loop_
_entity_poly.entity_id
_entity_poly.type
_entity_poly.pdbx_seq_one_letter_code
_entity_poly.pdbx_strand_id
1 'polypeptide(L)'
;MKAFWLNTYNAAATNLVLENYPVASINDIRIKTMGSYESPWETVVVNVGGQNYSLNQIEQLLRQQFRDPRIHFALNYGAASAAPLLAEAYTGAQLNQQLDQQARRFINDPTFNQLDAQQVQLSGLFRSYATEFGAEPQLLAFINRYAQAPVPATASIEYLSFSWALNSPTALGNGPVLGRK
;
A
#
# COMPACT_ATOMS: atom_id res chain seq x y z
N MET A 1 19.63 0.44 0.28
CA MET A 1 18.86 0.04 1.47
C MET A 1 17.34 0.12 1.29
N LYS A 2 16.75 1.21 0.76
CA LYS A 2 15.29 1.32 0.51
C LYS A 2 14.72 0.19 -0.36
N ALA A 3 15.35 -0.12 -1.49
CA ALA A 3 14.92 -1.22 -2.38
C ALA A 3 14.83 -2.57 -1.65
N PHE A 4 15.82 -2.87 -0.79
CA PHE A 4 15.83 -4.09 0.01
C PHE A 4 14.60 -4.15 0.92
N TRP A 5 14.34 -3.11 1.71
CA TRP A 5 13.20 -3.10 2.64
C TRP A 5 11.84 -3.11 1.95
N LEU A 6 11.70 -2.45 0.79
CA LEU A 6 10.50 -2.56 -0.04
C LEU A 6 10.26 -4.01 -0.49
N ASN A 7 11.30 -4.68 -0.99
CA ASN A 7 11.19 -6.08 -1.42
C ASN A 7 10.91 -7.01 -0.23
N THR A 8 11.56 -6.79 0.92
CA THR A 8 11.32 -7.58 2.14
C THR A 8 9.87 -7.45 2.60
N TYR A 9 9.33 -6.23 2.66
CA TYR A 9 7.92 -6.01 2.99
C TYR A 9 7.01 -6.74 2.00
N ASN A 10 7.22 -6.50 0.70
CA ASN A 10 6.34 -7.04 -0.35
C ASN A 10 6.36 -8.57 -0.39
N ALA A 11 7.52 -9.18 -0.19
CA ALA A 11 7.66 -10.63 -0.10
C ALA A 11 6.98 -11.17 1.16
N ALA A 12 7.20 -10.55 2.33
CA ALA A 12 6.59 -10.97 3.59
C ALA A 12 5.06 -10.85 3.56
N ALA A 13 4.52 -9.73 3.06
CA ALA A 13 3.08 -9.52 2.95
C ALA A 13 2.44 -10.53 1.98
N THR A 14 3.08 -10.77 0.83
CA THR A 14 2.62 -11.78 -0.13
C THR A 14 2.64 -13.18 0.48
N ASN A 15 3.74 -13.56 1.14
CA ASN A 15 3.85 -14.87 1.79
C ASN A 15 2.77 -15.06 2.87
N LEU A 16 2.55 -14.03 3.69
CA LEU A 16 1.52 -14.06 4.73
C LEU A 16 0.12 -14.31 4.16
N VAL A 17 -0.24 -13.65 3.07
CA VAL A 17 -1.52 -13.88 2.38
C VAL A 17 -1.59 -15.30 1.82
N LEU A 18 -0.53 -15.79 1.17
CA LEU A 18 -0.50 -17.11 0.55
C LEU A 18 -0.63 -18.24 1.58
N GLU A 19 0.02 -18.12 2.74
CA GLU A 19 -0.05 -19.11 3.83
C GLU A 19 -1.44 -19.21 4.47
N ASN A 20 -2.25 -18.15 4.33
CA ASN A 20 -3.59 -18.08 4.90
C ASN A 20 -4.69 -18.16 3.83
N TYR A 21 -4.35 -18.36 2.56
CA TYR A 21 -5.33 -18.37 1.48
C TYR A 21 -6.28 -19.58 1.60
N PRO A 22 -7.59 -19.45 1.31
CA PRO A 22 -8.29 -18.22 0.91
C PRO A 22 -8.68 -17.32 2.10
N VAL A 23 -8.48 -16.01 1.94
CA VAL A 23 -8.96 -14.96 2.85
C VAL A 23 -9.63 -13.83 2.08
N ALA A 24 -10.67 -13.23 2.65
CA ALA A 24 -11.37 -12.11 2.04
C ALA A 24 -10.62 -10.78 2.22
N SER A 25 -9.82 -10.65 3.27
CA SER A 25 -8.92 -9.52 3.52
C SER A 25 -7.67 -10.01 4.24
N ILE A 26 -6.52 -9.36 4.01
CA ILE A 26 -5.34 -9.56 4.86
C ILE A 26 -5.68 -9.28 6.34
N ASN A 27 -6.59 -8.33 6.61
CA ASN A 27 -7.05 -7.99 7.96
C ASN A 27 -7.85 -9.10 8.65
N ASP A 28 -8.27 -10.14 7.92
CA ASP A 28 -9.01 -11.28 8.49
C ASP A 28 -8.05 -12.37 9.01
N ILE A 29 -6.77 -12.28 8.66
CA ILE A 29 -5.75 -13.21 9.15
C ILE A 29 -5.62 -13.05 10.67
N ARG A 30 -5.64 -14.17 11.40
CA ARG A 30 -5.51 -14.21 12.86
C ARG A 30 -4.33 -15.10 13.20
N ILE A 31 -3.26 -14.48 13.70
CA ILE A 31 -2.00 -15.20 13.96
C ILE A 31 -1.96 -15.57 15.42
N LYS A 32 -1.90 -16.88 15.68
CA LYS A 32 -1.95 -17.42 17.03
C LYS A 32 -0.62 -17.12 17.74
N THR A 33 -0.71 -16.41 18.85
CA THR A 33 0.41 -16.21 19.78
C THR A 33 0.09 -16.84 21.13
N MET A 34 0.98 -16.71 22.12
CA MET A 34 0.81 -17.38 23.41
C MET A 34 -0.36 -16.78 24.18
N GLY A 35 -1.54 -17.39 24.04
CA GLY A 35 -2.77 -17.02 24.76
C GLY A 35 -3.70 -16.04 24.03
N SER A 36 -3.36 -15.60 22.82
CA SER A 36 -4.19 -14.65 22.05
C SER A 36 -4.03 -14.82 20.54
N TYR A 37 -4.72 -13.97 19.78
CA TYR A 37 -4.51 -13.77 18.36
C TYR A 37 -4.07 -12.33 18.12
N GLU A 38 -3.04 -12.17 17.30
CA GLU A 38 -2.50 -10.87 16.96
C GLU A 38 -2.85 -10.47 15.53
N SER A 39 -2.79 -9.15 15.31
CA SER A 39 -2.94 -8.53 14.00
C SER A 39 -1.81 -9.00 13.06
N PRO A 40 -2.12 -9.28 11.79
CA PRO A 40 -1.11 -9.66 10.78
C PRO A 40 -0.06 -8.58 10.56
N TRP A 41 -0.40 -7.33 10.89
CA TRP A 41 0.49 -6.18 10.73
C TRP A 41 1.54 -6.05 11.83
N GLU A 42 1.22 -6.55 13.03
CA GLU A 42 2.05 -6.41 14.24
C GLU A 42 2.87 -7.66 14.56
N THR A 43 2.45 -8.82 14.06
CA THR A 43 3.18 -10.05 14.31
C THR A 43 4.52 -10.08 13.56
N VAL A 44 5.45 -10.90 14.05
CA VAL A 44 6.68 -11.21 13.33
C VAL A 44 6.39 -12.03 12.08
N VAL A 45 6.71 -11.48 10.91
CA VAL A 45 6.51 -12.14 9.61
C VAL A 45 7.82 -12.48 8.90
N VAL A 46 8.94 -11.89 9.31
CA VAL A 46 10.24 -12.13 8.66
C VAL A 46 11.40 -11.92 9.64
N ASN A 47 12.45 -12.73 9.49
CA ASN A 47 13.74 -12.52 10.14
C ASN A 47 14.76 -11.98 9.13
N VAL A 48 15.38 -10.84 9.45
CA VAL A 48 16.43 -10.22 8.63
C VAL A 48 17.66 -10.00 9.50
N GLY A 49 18.76 -10.67 9.17
CA GLY A 49 20.02 -10.51 9.90
C GLY A 49 19.92 -10.89 11.39
N GLY A 50 19.09 -11.87 11.73
CA GLY A 50 18.86 -12.29 13.12
C GLY A 50 17.86 -11.44 13.89
N GLN A 51 17.30 -10.39 13.28
CA GLN A 51 16.26 -9.54 13.88
C GLN A 51 14.90 -9.88 13.29
N ASN A 52 13.87 -9.91 14.16
CA ASN A 52 12.49 -10.20 13.78
C ASN A 52 11.74 -8.91 13.45
N TYR A 53 10.98 -8.93 12.36
CA TYR A 53 10.23 -7.78 11.90
C TYR A 53 8.77 -8.12 11.58
N SER A 54 7.86 -7.21 11.97
CA SER A 54 6.49 -7.12 11.48
C SER A 54 6.38 -6.27 10.21
N LEU A 55 5.25 -6.35 9.51
CA LEU A 55 4.99 -5.47 8.37
C LEU A 55 5.00 -4.00 8.80
N ASN A 56 4.35 -3.67 9.93
CA ASN A 56 4.32 -2.30 10.45
C ASN A 56 5.72 -1.80 10.83
N GLN A 57 6.57 -2.64 11.40
CA GLN A 57 7.95 -2.26 11.72
C GLN A 57 8.74 -1.93 10.46
N ILE A 58 8.62 -2.73 9.39
CA ILE A 58 9.31 -2.45 8.12
C ILE A 58 8.79 -1.18 7.46
N GLU A 59 7.46 -0.97 7.45
CA GLU A 59 6.86 0.26 6.91
C GLU A 59 7.29 1.50 7.71
N GLN A 60 7.32 1.43 9.04
CA GLN A 60 7.83 2.52 9.88
C GLN A 60 9.31 2.83 9.60
N LEU A 61 10.15 1.80 9.46
CA LEU A 61 11.56 1.98 9.06
C LEU A 61 11.66 2.71 7.72
N LEU A 62 10.88 2.28 6.72
CA LEU A 62 10.86 2.92 5.40
C LEU A 62 10.42 4.40 5.47
N ARG A 63 9.34 4.69 6.21
CA ARG A 63 8.79 6.04 6.37
C ARG A 63 9.78 6.97 7.08
N GLN A 64 10.33 6.55 8.22
CA GLN A 64 11.21 7.37 9.05
C GLN A 64 12.58 7.60 8.42
N GLN A 65 13.17 6.56 7.83
CA GLN A 65 14.52 6.63 7.29
C GLN A 65 14.59 7.39 5.96
N PHE A 66 13.60 7.20 5.09
CA PHE A 66 13.69 7.71 3.72
C PHE A 66 12.77 8.89 3.40
N ARG A 67 11.68 9.09 4.16
CA ARG A 67 10.74 10.21 4.01
C ARG A 67 10.31 10.43 2.54
N ASP A 68 10.03 9.34 1.84
CA ASP A 68 9.69 9.35 0.42
C ASP A 68 8.25 8.86 0.24
N PRO A 69 7.28 9.74 -0.04
CA PRO A 69 5.86 9.38 -0.12
C PRO A 69 5.55 8.32 -1.18
N ARG A 70 6.42 8.16 -2.19
CA ARG A 70 6.25 7.16 -3.26
C ARG A 70 6.26 5.72 -2.74
N ILE A 71 6.78 5.46 -1.54
CA ILE A 71 6.78 4.11 -0.96
C ILE A 71 5.36 3.57 -0.78
N HIS A 72 4.36 4.41 -0.54
CA HIS A 72 2.97 3.96 -0.36
C HIS A 72 2.35 3.42 -1.65
N PHE A 73 2.92 3.74 -2.82
CA PHE A 73 2.54 3.13 -4.10
C PHE A 73 3.39 1.90 -4.46
N ALA A 74 4.39 1.60 -3.63
CA ALA A 74 5.34 0.51 -3.85
C ALA A 74 5.13 -0.68 -2.90
N LEU A 75 4.43 -0.45 -1.78
CA LEU A 75 4.15 -1.45 -0.75
C LEU A 75 2.89 -2.28 -1.08
N ASN A 76 3.00 -3.59 -0.91
CA ASN A 76 1.88 -4.52 -1.08
C ASN A 76 1.04 -4.60 0.21
N TYR A 77 -0.02 -3.80 0.30
CA TYR A 77 -0.98 -3.87 1.41
C TYR A 77 -1.98 -5.04 1.29
N GLY A 78 -1.95 -5.81 0.19
CA GLY A 78 -2.93 -6.88 -0.08
C GLY A 78 -4.37 -6.40 -0.31
N ALA A 79 -4.61 -5.10 -0.34
CA ALA A 79 -5.94 -4.49 -0.42
C ALA A 79 -6.32 -4.09 -1.86
N ALA A 80 -7.60 -4.19 -2.20
CA ALA A 80 -8.14 -3.86 -3.52
C ALA A 80 -7.97 -2.38 -3.89
N SER A 81 -8.02 -1.48 -2.89
CA SER A 81 -7.79 -0.04 -3.11
C SER A 81 -6.33 0.40 -2.99
N ALA A 82 -5.39 -0.53 -2.74
CA ALA A 82 -3.96 -0.24 -2.71
C ALA A 82 -3.37 -0.19 -4.13
N ALA A 83 -2.20 0.44 -4.25
CA ALA A 83 -1.48 0.47 -5.52
C ALA A 83 -1.13 -0.95 -5.99
N PRO A 84 -1.33 -1.27 -7.28
CA PRO A 84 -0.95 -2.57 -7.81
C PRO A 84 0.55 -2.83 -7.63
N LEU A 85 0.89 -4.03 -7.16
CA LEU A 85 2.27 -4.47 -6.99
C LEU A 85 3.02 -4.49 -8.34
N LEU A 86 4.27 -4.02 -8.32
CA LEU A 86 5.16 -4.09 -9.47
C LEU A 86 5.54 -5.56 -9.75
N ALA A 87 5.49 -5.99 -11.01
CA ALA A 87 5.77 -7.37 -11.42
C ALA A 87 7.28 -7.74 -11.43
N GLU A 88 8.11 -6.89 -10.84
CA GLU A 88 9.55 -7.06 -10.70
C GLU A 88 9.99 -6.57 -9.31
N ALA A 89 11.15 -7.05 -8.85
CA ALA A 89 11.74 -6.59 -7.61
C ALA A 89 12.35 -5.18 -7.78
N TYR A 90 12.31 -4.38 -6.71
CA TYR A 90 13.02 -3.11 -6.68
C TYR A 90 14.53 -3.33 -6.64
N THR A 91 15.29 -2.65 -7.50
CA THR A 91 16.75 -2.73 -7.49
C THR A 91 17.36 -1.40 -7.07
N GLY A 92 18.53 -1.43 -6.43
CA GLY A 92 19.19 -0.19 -5.99
C GLY A 92 19.49 0.77 -7.15
N ALA A 93 19.87 0.22 -8.31
CA ALA A 93 20.20 1.00 -9.51
C ALA A 93 18.98 1.67 -10.15
N GLN A 94 17.81 1.03 -10.11
CA GLN A 94 16.60 1.51 -10.80
C GLN A 94 15.56 2.09 -9.84
N LEU A 95 15.80 2.06 -8.53
CA LEU A 95 14.79 2.35 -7.51
C LEU A 95 14.01 3.65 -7.75
N ASN A 96 14.71 4.75 -8.05
CA ASN A 96 14.03 6.03 -8.29
C ASN A 96 13.12 5.98 -9.50
N GLN A 97 13.57 5.35 -10.60
CA GLN A 97 12.77 5.17 -11.80
C GLN A 97 11.55 4.29 -11.51
N GLN A 98 11.73 3.16 -10.81
CA GLN A 98 10.64 2.25 -10.46
C GLN A 98 9.60 2.94 -9.56
N LEU A 99 10.04 3.73 -8.58
CA LEU A 99 9.15 4.50 -7.70
C LEU A 99 8.40 5.60 -8.47
N ASP A 100 9.07 6.31 -9.38
CA ASP A 100 8.41 7.31 -10.23
C ASP A 100 7.39 6.66 -11.17
N GLN A 101 7.70 5.48 -11.72
CA GLN A 101 6.77 4.72 -12.56
C GLN A 101 5.54 4.25 -11.77
N GLN A 102 5.71 3.72 -10.57
CA GLN A 102 4.60 3.34 -9.69
C GLN A 102 3.74 4.55 -9.31
N ALA A 103 4.36 5.69 -8.97
CA ALA A 103 3.63 6.92 -8.67
C ALA A 103 2.81 7.41 -9.87
N ARG A 104 3.41 7.46 -11.07
CA ARG A 104 2.69 7.80 -12.32
C ARG A 104 1.55 6.84 -12.59
N ARG A 105 1.79 5.53 -12.45
CA ARG A 105 0.77 4.52 -12.70
C ARG A 105 -0.41 4.69 -11.75
N PHE A 106 -0.17 4.79 -10.45
CA PHE A 106 -1.23 4.90 -9.46
C PHE A 106 -2.02 6.21 -9.59
N ILE A 107 -1.34 7.34 -9.69
CA ILE A 107 -1.98 8.67 -9.75
C ILE A 107 -2.87 8.82 -10.98
N ASN A 108 -2.51 8.21 -12.11
CA ASN A 108 -3.26 8.34 -13.37
C ASN A 108 -4.23 7.17 -13.63
N ASP A 109 -4.41 6.26 -12.67
CA ASP A 109 -5.37 5.17 -12.82
C ASP A 109 -6.76 5.62 -12.36
N PRO A 110 -7.76 5.69 -13.25
CA PRO A 110 -9.09 6.20 -12.95
C PRO A 110 -9.86 5.34 -11.94
N THR A 111 -9.41 4.11 -11.69
CA THR A 111 -9.96 3.23 -10.65
C THR A 111 -9.65 3.76 -9.25
N PHE A 112 -8.51 4.45 -9.10
CA PHE A 112 -8.02 4.94 -7.82
C PHE A 112 -8.11 6.46 -7.70
N ASN A 113 -8.02 7.20 -8.82
CA ASN A 113 -7.95 8.65 -8.82
C ASN A 113 -8.63 9.24 -10.07
N GLN A 114 -9.57 10.17 -9.88
CA GLN A 114 -10.19 10.95 -10.95
C GLN A 114 -9.69 12.39 -10.84
N LEU A 115 -8.98 12.86 -11.87
CA LEU A 115 -8.26 14.14 -11.86
C LEU A 115 -8.95 15.16 -12.77
N ASP A 116 -10.16 15.60 -12.40
CA ASP A 116 -10.86 16.65 -13.15
C ASP A 116 -10.41 18.07 -12.74
N ALA A 117 -10.61 19.04 -13.62
CA ALA A 117 -10.11 20.41 -13.42
C ALA A 117 -10.82 21.14 -12.26
N GLN A 118 -12.06 20.78 -11.96
CA GLN A 118 -12.89 21.41 -10.92
C GLN A 118 -12.87 20.61 -9.61
N GLN A 119 -12.82 19.29 -9.69
CA GLN A 119 -12.89 18.39 -8.54
C GLN A 119 -11.96 17.20 -8.78
N VAL A 120 -11.14 16.88 -7.81
CA VAL A 120 -10.33 15.65 -7.83
C VAL A 120 -10.84 14.68 -6.79
N GLN A 121 -11.05 13.44 -7.22
CA GLN A 121 -11.37 12.34 -6.32
C GLN A 121 -10.13 11.47 -6.18
N LEU A 122 -9.52 11.47 -5.00
CA LEU A 122 -8.27 10.78 -4.73
C LEU A 122 -8.50 9.51 -3.93
N SER A 123 -7.63 8.52 -4.12
CA SER A 123 -7.64 7.32 -3.28
C SER A 123 -7.55 7.68 -1.80
N GLY A 124 -8.30 6.98 -0.95
CA GLY A 124 -8.22 7.09 0.50
C GLY A 124 -6.80 6.84 1.05
N LEU A 125 -5.89 6.25 0.27
CA LEU A 125 -4.48 6.13 0.60
C LEU A 125 -3.82 7.49 0.88
N PHE A 126 -4.15 8.53 0.10
CA PHE A 126 -3.64 9.89 0.32
C PHE A 126 -4.13 10.46 1.65
N ARG A 127 -5.34 10.11 2.08
CA ARG A 127 -5.87 10.48 3.40
C ARG A 127 -5.17 9.72 4.53
N SER A 128 -4.95 8.41 4.37
CA SER A 128 -4.29 7.58 5.39
C SER A 128 -2.86 8.02 5.69
N TYR A 129 -2.14 8.54 4.68
CA TYR A 129 -0.76 9.00 4.78
C TYR A 129 -0.60 10.50 4.52
N ALA A 130 -1.60 11.30 4.93
CA ALA A 130 -1.63 12.73 4.67
C ALA A 130 -0.41 13.46 5.26
N THR A 131 0.16 12.98 6.37
CA THR A 131 1.37 13.57 6.97
C THR A 131 2.58 13.51 6.03
N GLU A 132 2.71 12.44 5.24
CA GLU A 132 3.80 12.27 4.28
C GLU A 132 3.62 13.12 3.02
N PHE A 133 2.38 13.34 2.59
CA PHE A 133 2.08 14.18 1.42
C PHE A 133 2.01 15.68 1.73
N GLY A 134 1.75 16.03 3.00
CA GLY A 134 1.63 17.40 3.47
C GLY A 134 0.23 18.00 3.28
N ALA A 135 0.12 19.31 3.49
CA ALA A 135 -1.12 20.05 3.29
C ALA A 135 -1.56 20.02 1.82
N GLU A 136 -2.82 20.39 1.54
CA GLU A 136 -3.41 20.30 0.19
C GLU A 136 -2.54 20.91 -0.93
N PRO A 137 -1.90 22.09 -0.77
CA PRO A 137 -1.02 22.62 -1.82
C PRO A 137 0.19 21.72 -2.12
N GLN A 138 0.74 21.07 -1.09
CA GLN A 138 1.87 20.15 -1.22
C GLN A 138 1.43 18.83 -1.86
N LEU A 139 0.25 18.32 -1.47
CA LEU A 139 -0.37 17.15 -2.08
C LEU A 139 -0.66 17.38 -3.57
N LEU A 140 -1.29 18.49 -3.93
CA LEU A 140 -1.56 18.84 -5.33
C LEU A 140 -0.27 19.02 -6.13
N ALA A 141 0.76 19.64 -5.55
CA ALA A 141 2.08 19.73 -6.20
C ALA A 141 2.71 18.35 -6.42
N PHE A 142 2.57 17.44 -5.45
CA PHE A 142 3.02 16.06 -5.58
C PHE A 142 2.27 15.31 -6.68
N ILE A 143 0.93 15.43 -6.73
CA ILE A 143 0.09 14.84 -7.78
C ILE A 143 0.50 15.37 -9.16
N ASN A 144 0.62 16.69 -9.30
CA ASN A 144 0.98 17.35 -10.56
C ASN A 144 2.37 16.99 -11.09
N ARG A 145 3.28 16.49 -10.25
CA ARG A 145 4.58 15.95 -10.70
C ARG A 145 4.42 14.70 -11.56
N TYR A 146 3.35 13.92 -11.35
CA TYR A 146 3.13 12.62 -11.99
C TYR A 146 1.87 12.55 -12.85
N ALA A 147 0.91 13.46 -12.66
CA ALA A 147 -0.33 13.53 -13.41
C ALA A 147 -0.07 13.77 -14.92
N GLN A 148 -0.86 13.16 -15.78
CA GLN A 148 -0.84 13.36 -17.22
C GLN A 148 -1.41 14.71 -17.63
N ALA A 149 -2.44 15.17 -16.91
CA ALA A 149 -3.03 16.49 -17.03
C ALA A 149 -2.87 17.25 -15.70
N PRO A 150 -2.52 18.55 -15.74
CA PRO A 150 -2.35 19.33 -14.53
C PRO A 150 -3.70 19.56 -13.83
N VAL A 151 -3.73 19.30 -12.52
CA VAL A 151 -4.82 19.62 -11.61
C VAL A 151 -4.65 21.08 -11.15
N PRO A 152 -5.65 21.96 -11.37
CA PRO A 152 -5.61 23.33 -10.88
C PRO A 152 -5.53 23.39 -9.35
N ALA A 153 -4.83 24.39 -8.81
CA ALA A 153 -4.75 24.62 -7.37
C ALA A 153 -6.12 24.96 -6.72
N THR A 154 -7.11 25.32 -7.54
CA THR A 154 -8.48 25.63 -7.12
C THR A 154 -9.40 24.42 -7.10
N ALA A 155 -8.94 23.25 -7.55
CA ALA A 155 -9.75 22.03 -7.56
C ALA A 155 -10.06 21.59 -6.12
N SER A 156 -11.32 21.23 -5.85
CA SER A 156 -11.67 20.64 -4.54
C SER A 156 -11.20 19.19 -4.48
N ILE A 157 -10.76 18.75 -3.29
CA ILE A 157 -10.30 17.38 -3.07
C ILE A 157 -11.37 16.58 -2.32
N GLU A 158 -11.79 15.47 -2.92
CA GLU A 158 -12.58 14.44 -2.27
C GLU A 158 -11.76 13.16 -2.15
N TYR A 159 -12.00 12.36 -1.11
CA TYR A 159 -11.33 11.08 -0.93
C TYR A 159 -12.30 9.92 -1.12
N LEU A 160 -11.94 9.00 -2.01
CA LEU A 160 -12.64 7.75 -2.24
C LEU A 160 -12.49 6.81 -1.03
N SER A 161 -13.49 5.95 -0.83
CA SER A 161 -13.44 4.91 0.21
C SER A 161 -12.32 3.90 -0.09
N PHE A 162 -11.63 3.43 0.96
CA PHE A 162 -10.56 2.45 0.83
C PHE A 162 -11.06 1.04 1.17
N SER A 163 -11.11 0.16 0.17
CA SER A 163 -11.51 -1.24 0.33
C SER A 163 -10.32 -2.12 0.70
N TRP A 164 -10.42 -2.77 1.86
CA TRP A 164 -9.50 -3.79 2.34
C TRP A 164 -9.80 -5.20 1.80
N ALA A 165 -10.77 -5.34 0.89
CA ALA A 165 -10.97 -6.61 0.20
C ALA A 165 -9.65 -7.07 -0.44
N LEU A 166 -9.36 -8.36 -0.41
CA LEU A 166 -8.12 -8.89 -0.92
C LEU A 166 -8.00 -8.56 -2.42
N ASN A 167 -6.85 -8.04 -2.84
CA ASN A 167 -6.54 -7.82 -4.24
C ASN A 167 -6.30 -9.17 -4.95
N SER A 168 -7.39 -9.88 -5.21
CA SER A 168 -7.40 -11.20 -5.84
C SER A 168 -7.92 -11.11 -7.28
N PRO A 169 -7.33 -11.85 -8.24
CA PRO A 169 -7.86 -11.96 -9.60
C PRO A 169 -9.21 -12.69 -9.66
N THR A 170 -9.64 -13.33 -8.57
CA THR A 170 -10.95 -13.98 -8.46
C THR A 170 -11.73 -13.33 -7.33
N ALA A 171 -12.93 -12.82 -7.63
CA ALA A 171 -13.87 -12.40 -6.60
C ALA A 171 -14.22 -13.61 -5.73
N LEU A 172 -13.67 -13.67 -4.53
CA LEU A 172 -14.07 -14.67 -3.53
C LEU A 172 -15.50 -14.30 -3.13
N GLY A 173 -16.48 -15.04 -3.66
CA GLY A 173 -17.89 -14.86 -3.31
C GLY A 173 -18.07 -14.92 -1.81
N ASN A 174 -18.99 -14.11 -1.29
CA ASN A 174 -19.37 -14.04 0.13
C ASN A 174 -19.86 -15.41 0.65
N GLY A 175 -18.94 -16.31 0.96
CA GLY A 175 -19.19 -17.60 1.60
C GLY A 175 -18.97 -17.49 3.11
N PRO A 176 -19.79 -18.17 3.93
CA PRO A 176 -19.74 -18.00 5.38
C PRO A 176 -18.40 -18.52 5.92
N VAL A 177 -17.86 -17.80 6.91
CA VAL A 177 -16.73 -18.23 7.73
C VAL A 177 -17.14 -19.50 8.47
N LEU A 178 -16.76 -20.66 7.92
CA LEU A 178 -16.88 -21.93 8.61
C LEU A 178 -15.78 -22.00 9.66
N GLY A 179 -16.14 -21.58 10.88
CA GLY A 179 -15.38 -21.91 12.07
C GLY A 179 -15.16 -23.42 12.13
N ARG A 180 -13.90 -23.83 12.18
CA ARG A 180 -13.54 -25.21 12.50
C ARG A 180 -13.09 -25.28 13.97
N LYS A 181 -13.63 -26.31 14.62
CA LYS A 181 -13.48 -26.71 16.02
C LYS A 181 -12.02 -26.98 16.39
#